data_AF-A0A9P5XRA8-F1
#
_entry.id   AF-A0A9P5XRA8-F1
#
_cell.length_a   1.000
_cell.length_b   1.000
_cell.length_c   1.000
_cell.angle_alpha   90.00
_cell.angle_beta   90.00
_cell.angle_gamma   90.00
#
_symmetry.space_group_name_H-M   'P 1'
#
loop_
_entity.id
_entity.type
_entity.pdbx_description
1 polymer ?
#
loop_
_entity_poly.entity_id
_entity_poly.type
_entity_poly.pdbx_seq_one_letter_code
_entity_poly.pdbx_strand_id
1 'polypeptide(L)'
;MMKKLEDGRIPVSSFDFPAFLYPNGAVYDPEDIGDGLCRGPLVVRVWKHIFTSPSSATRSAPGAGRTKSCQAKMNNLTTVTPRTIAYAAMHARWLMCVQDDWRAEDGIFDKKKFFEATHELFNFDLDEKWCRETLAWWNK
;
A
#
# COMPACT_ATOMS: atom_id res chain seq x y z
N MET A 1 -16.92 -15.07 12.75
CA MET A 1 -16.64 -13.97 11.81
C MET A 1 -15.82 -14.46 10.63
N MET A 2 -14.60 -14.99 10.83
CA MET A 2 -13.72 -15.53 9.76
C MET A 2 -14.40 -16.45 8.75
N LYS A 3 -15.14 -17.48 9.19
CA LYS A 3 -15.83 -18.40 8.28
C LYS A 3 -16.87 -17.71 7.35
N LYS A 4 -17.49 -16.64 7.81
CA LYS A 4 -18.44 -15.85 7.00
C LYS A 4 -17.72 -14.96 5.98
N LEU A 5 -16.49 -14.54 6.28
CA LEU A 5 -15.63 -13.79 5.35
C LEU A 5 -15.13 -14.70 4.23
N GLU A 6 -14.65 -15.90 4.57
CA GLU A 6 -14.23 -16.93 3.61
C GLU A 6 -15.36 -17.37 2.67
N ASP A 7 -16.57 -17.55 3.21
CA ASP A 7 -17.76 -17.90 2.45
C ASP A 7 -18.32 -16.73 1.59
N GLY A 8 -17.67 -15.55 1.59
CA GLY A 8 -18.12 -14.37 0.85
C GLY A 8 -19.41 -13.72 1.39
N ARG A 9 -19.86 -14.09 2.59
CA ARG A 9 -21.08 -13.56 3.23
C ARG A 9 -20.86 -12.18 3.88
N ILE A 10 -19.61 -11.81 4.09
CA ILE A 10 -19.20 -10.45 4.47
C ILE A 10 -18.52 -9.86 3.23
N PRO A 11 -19.15 -8.88 2.56
CA PRO A 11 -18.54 -8.25 1.39
C PRO A 11 -17.32 -7.44 1.82
N VAL A 12 -16.19 -7.66 1.15
CA VAL A 12 -14.97 -6.85 1.32
C VAL A 12 -14.97 -5.80 0.21
N SER A 13 -15.24 -4.57 0.58
CA SER A 13 -15.32 -3.41 -0.29
C SER A 13 -13.94 -2.77 -0.53
N SER A 14 -13.94 -1.68 -1.29
CA SER A 14 -12.78 -0.81 -1.48
C SER A 14 -12.45 0.08 -0.27
N PHE A 15 -13.28 0.09 0.76
CA PHE A 15 -13.06 0.86 1.98
C PHE A 15 -12.49 -0.01 3.12
N ASP A 16 -12.41 -1.33 2.90
CA ASP A 16 -11.85 -2.28 3.85
C ASP A 16 -10.34 -2.40 3.63
N PHE A 17 -9.55 -1.88 4.59
CA PHE A 17 -8.10 -1.88 4.53
C PHE A 17 -7.51 -3.27 4.81
N PRO A 18 -6.77 -3.87 3.86
CA PRO A 18 -6.25 -5.22 4.03
C PRO A 18 -5.13 -5.31 5.07
N ALA A 19 -5.02 -6.47 5.72
CA ALA A 19 -4.00 -6.74 6.74
C ALA A 19 -2.55 -6.50 6.28
N PHE A 20 -2.24 -6.64 4.98
CA PHE A 20 -0.88 -6.40 4.47
C PHE A 20 -0.42 -4.94 4.58
N LEU A 21 -1.34 -4.01 4.83
CA LEU A 21 -1.01 -2.60 5.09
C LEU A 21 -0.40 -2.40 6.47
N TYR A 22 -0.54 -3.39 7.37
CA TYR A 22 -0.03 -3.35 8.74
C TYR A 22 1.29 -4.15 8.87
N PRO A 23 2.08 -3.90 9.92
CA PRO A 23 3.26 -4.71 10.24
C PRO A 23 2.91 -6.19 10.44
N ASN A 24 3.87 -7.06 10.15
CA ASN A 24 3.69 -8.49 10.39
C ASN A 24 3.43 -8.75 11.89
N GLY A 25 2.36 -9.49 12.20
CA GLY A 25 1.98 -9.79 13.57
C GLY A 25 1.29 -8.65 14.32
N ALA A 26 0.91 -7.56 13.62
CA ALA A 26 0.06 -6.53 14.20
C ALA A 26 -1.25 -7.14 14.73
N VAL A 27 -1.64 -6.73 15.94
CA VAL A 27 -2.92 -7.08 16.55
C VAL A 27 -3.89 -5.95 16.22
N TYR A 28 -5.04 -6.30 15.66
CA TYR A 28 -6.07 -5.31 15.31
C TYR A 28 -6.66 -4.69 16.59
N ASP A 29 -6.53 -3.37 16.72
CA ASP A 29 -7.17 -2.57 17.76
C ASP A 29 -8.37 -1.80 17.14
N PRO A 30 -9.62 -2.10 17.54
CA PRO A 30 -10.79 -1.38 17.03
C PRO A 30 -10.83 0.09 17.46
N GLU A 31 -10.15 0.47 18.55
CA GLU A 31 -10.11 1.85 19.05
C GLU A 31 -8.96 2.67 18.42
N ASP A 32 -7.96 1.99 17.83
CA ASP A 32 -6.85 2.60 17.11
C ASP A 32 -6.51 1.83 15.82
N ILE A 33 -7.41 1.94 14.83
CA ILE A 33 -7.24 1.32 13.51
C ILE A 33 -6.02 1.90 12.76
N GLY A 34 -5.56 3.10 13.15
CA GLY A 34 -4.41 3.78 12.55
C GLY A 34 -3.08 3.15 12.94
N ASP A 35 -2.98 2.45 14.07
CA ASP A 35 -1.70 1.91 14.52
C ASP A 35 -1.08 0.96 13.47
N GLY A 36 0.13 1.31 13.04
CA GLY A 36 0.86 0.59 12.00
C GLY A 36 0.25 0.64 10.59
N LEU A 37 -0.90 1.28 10.37
CA LEU A 37 -1.54 1.35 9.06
C LEU A 37 -0.60 2.01 8.03
N CYS A 38 -0.56 1.43 6.82
CA CYS A 38 0.36 1.80 5.73
C CYS A 38 1.87 1.64 6.06
N ARG A 39 2.25 0.87 7.09
CA ARG A 39 3.65 0.53 7.42
C ARG A 39 3.99 -0.94 7.22
N GLY A 40 3.10 -1.69 6.57
CA GLY A 40 3.30 -3.11 6.29
C GLY A 40 4.46 -3.40 5.31
N PRO A 41 5.25 -4.47 5.55
CA PRO A 41 6.46 -4.74 4.76
C PRO A 41 6.17 -5.04 3.29
N LEU A 42 4.99 -5.59 2.96
CA LEU A 42 4.61 -5.84 1.57
C LEU A 42 4.46 -4.52 0.80
N VAL A 43 3.73 -3.55 1.37
CA VAL A 43 3.49 -2.26 0.71
C VAL A 43 4.80 -1.48 0.51
N VAL A 44 5.73 -1.56 1.46
CA VAL A 44 7.09 -1.00 1.34
C VAL A 44 7.85 -1.62 0.18
N ARG A 45 7.79 -2.95 0.03
CA ARG A 45 8.47 -3.64 -1.07
C ARG A 45 7.87 -3.28 -2.42
N VAL A 46 6.54 -3.22 -2.51
CA VAL A 46 5.84 -2.82 -3.74
C VAL A 46 6.19 -1.37 -4.11
N TRP A 47 6.16 -0.45 -3.15
CA TRP A 47 6.57 0.94 -3.37
C TRP A 47 8.00 1.03 -3.90
N LYS A 48 8.95 0.34 -3.25
CA LYS A 48 10.35 0.31 -3.69
C LYS A 48 10.48 -0.28 -5.09
N HIS A 49 9.77 -1.36 -5.38
CA HIS A 49 9.79 -2.01 -6.69
C HIS A 49 9.35 -1.05 -7.80
N ILE A 50 8.25 -0.32 -7.57
CA ILE A 50 7.67 0.63 -8.54
C ILE A 50 8.57 1.87 -8.69
N PHE A 51 8.86 2.55 -7.59
CA PHE A 51 9.44 3.89 -7.63
C PHE A 51 10.97 3.90 -7.64
N THR A 52 11.61 2.88 -7.06
CA THR A 52 13.07 2.83 -6.98
C THR A 52 13.62 1.76 -7.92
N SER A 53 13.58 0.49 -7.55
CA SER A 53 14.03 -0.61 -8.41
C SER A 53 13.60 -1.96 -7.84
N PRO A 54 13.56 -3.01 -8.67
CA PRO A 54 13.37 -4.38 -8.16
C PRO A 54 14.43 -4.81 -7.15
N SER A 55 15.69 -4.37 -7.34
CA SER A 55 16.81 -4.70 -6.46
C SER A 55 16.79 -3.97 -5.12
N SER A 56 16.08 -2.85 -4.98
CA SER A 56 15.88 -2.19 -3.68
C SER A 56 14.70 -2.76 -2.88
N ALA A 57 13.78 -3.48 -3.56
CA ALA A 57 12.67 -4.17 -2.90
C ALA A 57 13.10 -5.49 -2.23
N THR A 58 14.17 -6.12 -2.73
CA THR A 58 14.77 -7.33 -2.16
C THR A 58 16.11 -6.98 -1.52
N ARG A 59 16.52 -7.66 -0.45
CA ARG A 59 17.85 -7.42 0.18
C ARG A 59 19.00 -8.03 -0.66
N SER A 60 18.77 -8.33 -1.93
CA SER A 60 19.65 -9.14 -2.77
C SER A 60 20.79 -8.30 -3.33
N ALA A 61 22.00 -8.62 -2.84
CA ALA A 61 23.36 -8.32 -3.30
C ALA A 61 23.64 -7.04 -4.14
N PRO A 62 24.65 -6.23 -3.77
CA PRO A 62 25.15 -5.19 -4.65
C PRO A 62 25.62 -5.80 -5.97
N GLY A 63 25.06 -5.38 -7.10
CA GLY A 63 25.54 -5.78 -8.44
C GLY A 63 24.50 -6.18 -9.48
N ALA A 64 23.21 -6.33 -9.14
CA ALA A 64 22.16 -6.48 -10.16
C ALA A 64 21.94 -5.13 -10.87
N GLY A 65 22.56 -4.99 -12.05
CA GLY A 65 22.81 -3.73 -12.75
C GLY A 65 21.58 -2.84 -12.98
N ARG A 66 21.74 -1.55 -12.68
CA ARG A 66 20.84 -0.46 -13.09
C ARG A 66 21.09 -0.14 -14.57
N THR A 67 20.33 -0.74 -15.49
CA THR A 67 20.35 -0.33 -16.91
C THR A 67 19.41 0.83 -17.22
N LYS A 68 18.45 1.14 -16.34
CA LYS A 68 17.51 2.28 -16.47
C LYS A 68 17.42 3.09 -15.18
N SER A 69 17.17 4.39 -15.31
CA SER A 69 16.86 5.27 -14.18
C SER A 69 15.59 4.80 -13.45
N CYS A 70 15.57 4.93 -12.13
CA CYS A 70 14.38 4.64 -11.34
C CYS A 70 13.24 5.61 -11.65
N GLN A 71 11.99 5.17 -11.47
CA GLN A 71 10.81 6.01 -11.70
C GLN A 71 10.80 7.26 -10.81
N ALA A 72 11.30 7.16 -9.58
CA ALA A 72 11.45 8.28 -8.68
C ALA A 72 12.37 9.35 -9.27
N LYS A 73 13.53 8.96 -9.82
CA LYS A 73 14.44 9.89 -10.50
C LYS A 73 13.82 10.47 -11.76
N MET A 74 13.13 9.66 -12.55
CA MET A 74 12.50 10.11 -13.80
C MET A 74 11.37 11.12 -13.56
N ASN A 75 10.66 10.99 -12.44
CA ASN A 75 9.54 11.85 -12.08
C ASN A 75 9.90 12.91 -11.02
N ASN A 76 11.19 13.10 -10.71
CA ASN A 76 11.68 14.00 -9.66
C ASN A 76 11.02 13.79 -8.28
N LEU A 77 10.65 12.54 -7.97
CA LEU A 77 10.09 12.15 -6.68
C LEU A 77 11.22 12.10 -5.65
N THR A 78 11.36 13.18 -4.88
CA THR A 78 12.37 13.31 -3.82
C THR A 78 11.89 12.77 -2.48
N THR A 79 10.58 12.72 -2.27
CA THR A 79 9.94 12.25 -1.04
C THR A 79 8.79 11.29 -1.34
N VAL A 80 8.55 10.37 -0.42
CA VAL A 80 7.35 9.53 -0.41
C VAL A 80 6.16 10.42 -0.08
N THR A 81 5.14 10.37 -0.94
CA THR A 81 3.88 11.10 -0.76
C THR A 81 2.73 10.15 -0.47
N PRO A 82 1.64 10.61 0.18
CA PRO A 82 0.42 9.82 0.38
C PRO A 82 -0.07 9.12 -0.89
N ARG A 83 -0.03 9.83 -2.02
CA ARG A 83 -0.47 9.33 -3.32
C ARG A 83 0.36 8.14 -3.80
N THR A 84 1.67 8.18 -3.58
CA THR A 84 2.56 7.07 -3.95
C THR A 84 2.37 5.85 -3.04
N ILE A 85 2.04 6.06 -1.77
CA ILE A 85 1.68 4.98 -0.83
C ILE A 85 0.37 4.32 -1.27
N ALA A 86 -0.67 5.12 -1.56
CA ALA A 86 -1.95 4.63 -2.07
C ALA A 86 -1.77 3.85 -3.38
N TYR A 87 -0.90 4.31 -4.27
CA TYR A 87 -0.57 3.60 -5.51
C TYR A 87 0.05 2.23 -5.24
N ALA A 88 1.02 2.16 -4.32
CA ALA A 88 1.65 0.90 -3.94
C ALA A 88 0.66 -0.05 -3.25
N ALA A 89 -0.23 0.45 -2.41
CA ALA A 89 -1.29 -0.33 -1.75
C ALA A 89 -2.24 -0.97 -2.77
N MET A 90 -2.70 -0.19 -3.75
CA MET A 90 -3.57 -0.67 -4.83
C MET A 90 -2.88 -1.76 -5.66
N HIS A 91 -1.61 -1.55 -6.02
CA HIS A 91 -0.81 -2.56 -6.74
C HIS A 91 -0.58 -3.83 -5.92
N ALA A 92 -0.34 -3.71 -4.62
CA ALA A 92 -0.19 -4.85 -3.73
C ALA A 92 -1.47 -5.68 -3.66
N ARG A 93 -2.64 -5.04 -3.56
CA ARG A 93 -3.96 -5.70 -3.61
C ARG A 93 -4.15 -6.42 -4.96
N TRP A 94 -3.89 -5.74 -6.06
CA TRP A 94 -4.05 -6.32 -7.40
C TRP A 94 -3.14 -7.53 -7.62
N LEU A 95 -1.89 -7.50 -7.12
CA LEU A 95 -0.98 -8.65 -7.20
C LEU A 95 -1.50 -9.93 -6.52
N MET A 96 -2.40 -9.80 -5.54
CA MET A 96 -3.01 -10.92 -4.83
C MET A 96 -4.40 -11.28 -5.34
N CYS A 97 -4.90 -10.55 -6.34
CA CYS A 97 -6.17 -10.80 -6.98
C CYS A 97 -6.06 -11.97 -7.97
N VAL A 98 -7.19 -12.65 -8.23
CA VAL A 98 -7.29 -13.73 -9.22
C VAL A 98 -7.40 -13.20 -10.66
N GLN A 99 -7.77 -11.92 -10.83
CA GLN A 99 -7.91 -11.29 -12.14
C GLN A 99 -6.55 -11.21 -12.85
N ASP A 100 -6.53 -11.57 -14.13
CA ASP A 100 -5.36 -11.56 -15.00
C ASP A 100 -5.29 -10.33 -15.92
N ASP A 101 -6.30 -9.45 -15.88
CA ASP A 101 -6.35 -8.20 -16.63
C ASP A 101 -6.47 -6.93 -15.75
N TRP A 102 -6.13 -5.77 -16.33
CA TRP A 102 -6.07 -4.49 -15.61
C TRP A 102 -7.42 -3.76 -15.63
N ARG A 103 -8.33 -4.21 -14.76
CA ARG A 103 -9.75 -3.99 -15.00
C ARG A 103 -10.54 -2.99 -14.16
N ALA A 104 -10.03 -1.89 -13.61
CA ALA A 104 -10.79 -1.01 -12.65
C ALA A 104 -11.57 -1.75 -11.52
N GLU A 105 -12.72 -2.35 -11.80
CA GLU A 105 -13.54 -3.22 -10.95
C GLU A 105 -13.05 -4.68 -10.92
N ASP A 106 -13.32 -5.36 -9.81
CA ASP A 106 -13.13 -6.78 -9.53
C ASP A 106 -14.29 -7.22 -8.61
N GLY A 107 -15.45 -7.43 -9.22
CA GLY A 107 -16.70 -7.66 -8.50
C GLY A 107 -17.12 -6.45 -7.66
N ILE A 108 -17.12 -6.61 -6.34
CA ILE A 108 -17.47 -5.54 -5.37
C ILE A 108 -16.31 -4.56 -5.16
N PHE A 109 -15.09 -4.97 -5.50
CA PHE A 109 -13.89 -4.16 -5.32
C PHE A 109 -13.63 -3.27 -6.54
N ASP A 110 -13.37 -2.01 -6.29
CA ASP A 110 -12.97 -1.01 -7.28
C ASP A 110 -11.58 -0.45 -6.91
N LYS A 111 -10.62 -0.60 -7.84
CA LYS A 111 -9.23 -0.16 -7.67
C LYS A 111 -9.10 1.35 -7.50
N LYS A 112 -9.91 2.14 -8.23
CA LYS A 112 -9.92 3.60 -8.14
C LYS A 112 -10.44 4.04 -6.79
N LYS A 113 -11.55 3.46 -6.33
CA LYS A 113 -12.11 3.75 -4.99
C LYS A 113 -11.14 3.37 -3.88
N PHE A 114 -10.44 2.24 -4.00
CA PHE A 114 -9.47 1.82 -3.00
C PHE A 114 -8.25 2.75 -2.94
N PHE A 115 -7.76 3.18 -4.10
CA PHE A 115 -6.71 4.18 -4.18
C PHE A 115 -7.16 5.51 -3.54
N GLU A 116 -8.38 5.97 -3.86
CA GLU A 116 -8.95 7.20 -3.30
C GLU A 116 -9.12 7.09 -1.78
N ALA A 117 -9.71 6.01 -1.29
CA ALA A 117 -9.88 5.76 0.16
C ALA A 117 -8.52 5.71 0.89
N THR A 118 -7.51 5.04 0.32
CA THR A 118 -6.18 4.97 0.92
C THR A 118 -5.49 6.34 0.91
N HIS A 119 -5.70 7.13 -0.13
CA HIS A 119 -5.16 8.50 -0.21
C HIS A 119 -5.87 9.43 0.77
N GLU A 120 -7.19 9.28 0.94
CA GLU A 120 -8.01 10.06 1.86
C GLU A 120 -7.64 9.84 3.32
N LEU A 121 -7.14 8.66 3.70
CA LEU A 121 -6.56 8.42 5.04
C LEU A 121 -5.56 9.52 5.43
N PHE A 122 -4.73 9.97 4.49
CA PHE A 122 -3.72 11.00 4.75
C PHE A 122 -4.27 12.42 4.56
N ASN A 123 -5.41 12.58 3.89
CA ASN A 123 -5.96 13.88 3.50
C ASN A 123 -7.10 14.34 4.42
N PHE A 124 -7.63 13.46 5.27
CA PHE A 124 -8.67 13.81 6.24
C PHE A 124 -8.17 14.87 7.23
N ASP A 125 -6.94 14.70 7.73
CA ASP A 125 -6.19 15.73 8.43
C ASP A 125 -4.67 15.47 8.29
N LEU A 126 -3.99 16.26 7.45
CA LEU A 126 -2.52 16.17 7.29
C LEU A 126 -1.78 16.50 8.60
N ASP A 127 -2.42 17.23 9.51
CA ASP A 127 -1.91 17.56 10.84
C ASP A 127 -2.29 16.53 11.90
N GLU A 128 -2.96 15.45 11.52
CA GLU A 128 -3.14 14.32 12.40
C GLU A 128 -1.78 13.71 12.76
N LYS A 129 -1.60 13.40 14.04
CA LYS A 129 -0.38 12.77 14.56
C LYS A 129 0.00 11.54 13.75
N TRP A 130 -0.96 10.68 13.44
CA TRP A 130 -0.75 9.48 12.65
C TRP A 130 -0.17 9.77 11.26
N CYS A 131 -0.77 10.73 10.53
CA CYS A 131 -0.35 11.09 9.18
C CYS A 131 1.11 11.57 9.16
N ARG A 132 1.45 12.53 10.04
CA ARG A 132 2.82 13.04 10.17
C ARG A 132 3.82 11.97 10.55
N GLU A 133 3.50 11.13 11.52
CA GLU A 133 4.39 10.06 11.98
C GLU A 133 4.62 9.01 10.89
N THR A 134 3.58 8.66 10.13
CA THR A 134 3.68 7.69 9.04
C THR A 134 4.51 8.26 7.89
N LEU A 135 4.26 9.50 7.45
CA LEU A 135 5.05 10.13 6.40
C LEU A 135 6.50 10.38 6.83
N ALA A 136 6.74 10.77 8.07
CA ALA A 136 8.09 10.90 8.62
C ALA A 136 8.79 9.54 8.67
N TRP A 137 8.10 8.45 9.01
CA TRP A 137 8.66 7.10 8.99
C TRP A 137 9.06 6.65 7.58
N TRP A 138 8.24 6.93 6.58
CA TRP A 138 8.53 6.60 5.17
C TRP A 138 9.70 7.38 4.57
N ASN A 139 9.93 8.61 5.04
CA ASN A 139 10.95 9.52 4.52
C ASN A 139 12.23 9.58 5.38
N LYS A 140 12.42 8.60 6.29
CA LYS A 140 13.71 8.36 6.95
C LYS A 140 14.65 7.59 6.03
#